data_AF-A0A933L496-F1
#
_entry.id   AF-A0A933L496-F1
#
_cell.length_a   1.000
_cell.length_b   1.000
_cell.length_c   1.000
_cell.angle_alpha   90.00
_cell.angle_beta   90.00
_cell.angle_gamma   90.00
#
_symmetry.space_group_name_H-M   'P 1'
#
loop_
_entity.id
_entity.type
_entity.pdbx_description
1 polymer ?
#
loop_
_entity_poly.entity_id
_entity_poly.type
_entity_poly.pdbx_seq_one_letter_code
_entity_poly.pdbx_strand_id
1 'polypeptide(L)'
;MLKTATALLLLLSVTPAFATTDRDTAVSQLASLYNSVDVCGLILSRAKVDAFRDAARQPDDTLFNVDVFRATQALYAKQKDWTPEQTKAFCAETIATARTLGILS
;
A
#
# COMPACT_ATOMS: atom_id res chain seq x y z
N MET A 1 -13.78 -47.43 25.15
CA MET A 1 -14.35 -46.12 24.76
C MET A 1 -13.22 -45.29 24.15
N LEU A 2 -13.16 -45.25 22.82
CA LEU A 2 -12.11 -44.57 22.06
C LEU A 2 -12.47 -43.09 21.98
N LYS A 3 -11.76 -42.22 22.72
CA LYS A 3 -11.89 -40.76 22.58
C LYS A 3 -10.84 -40.28 21.59
N THR A 4 -11.19 -40.30 20.31
CA THR A 4 -10.47 -39.54 19.28
C THR A 4 -10.78 -38.06 19.49
N ALA A 5 -9.88 -37.36 20.16
CA ALA A 5 -9.87 -35.91 20.21
C ALA A 5 -9.35 -35.40 18.85
N THR A 6 -10.26 -34.89 18.04
CA THR A 6 -9.97 -34.23 16.76
C THR A 6 -9.09 -33.01 17.03
N ALA A 7 -7.79 -33.13 16.76
CA ALA A 7 -6.88 -32.00 16.71
C ALA A 7 -7.25 -31.15 15.49
N LEU A 8 -8.09 -30.14 15.72
CA LEU A 8 -8.38 -29.12 14.72
C LEU A 8 -7.13 -28.24 14.60
N LEU A 9 -6.23 -28.59 13.68
CA LEU A 9 -5.17 -27.69 13.23
C LEU A 9 -5.84 -26.44 12.64
N LEU A 10 -5.87 -25.37 13.44
CA LEU A 10 -6.01 -24.01 12.93
C LEU A 10 -4.79 -23.74 12.04
N LEU A 11 -4.97 -24.01 10.75
CA LEU A 11 -4.17 -23.42 9.70
C LEU A 11 -4.40 -21.91 9.78
N LEU A 12 -3.65 -21.26 10.67
CA LEU A 12 -3.37 -19.84 10.60
C LEU A 12 -2.71 -19.64 9.24
N SER A 13 -3.53 -19.33 8.24
CA SER A 13 -3.10 -18.74 6.99
C SER A 13 -2.26 -17.53 7.36
N VAL A 14 -0.94 -17.69 7.25
CA VAL A 14 0.05 -16.64 7.41
C VAL A 14 -0.09 -15.73 6.19
N THR A 15 -1.24 -15.05 6.08
CA THR A 15 -1.28 -13.82 5.31
C THR A 15 -0.25 -12.92 6.00
N PRO A 16 0.72 -12.34 5.28
CA PRO A 16 1.50 -11.27 5.88
C PRO A 16 0.47 -10.25 6.35
N ALA A 17 0.26 -10.20 7.66
CA ALA A 17 -0.48 -9.12 8.26
C ALA A 17 0.37 -7.92 7.89
N PHE A 18 -0.12 -7.11 6.93
CA PHE A 18 0.36 -5.76 6.83
C PHE A 18 0.27 -5.24 8.26
N ALA A 19 1.43 -5.08 8.92
CA ALA A 19 1.47 -4.55 10.27
C ALA A 19 0.58 -3.31 10.24
N THR A 20 -0.37 -3.20 11.18
CA THR A 20 -1.46 -2.21 11.14
C THR A 20 -0.84 -0.85 10.82
N THR A 21 -0.87 -0.49 9.55
CA THR A 21 -0.22 0.72 9.08
C THR A 21 -1.16 1.81 9.52
N ASP A 22 -0.66 2.80 10.26
CA ASP A 22 -1.52 3.90 10.65
C ASP A 22 -2.11 4.53 9.37
N ARG A 23 -3.33 5.02 9.51
CA ARG A 23 -4.14 5.51 8.40
C ARG A 23 -3.38 6.53 7.54
N ASP A 24 -2.66 7.45 8.17
CA ASP A 24 -2.00 8.55 7.47
C ASP A 24 -0.77 8.05 6.69
N THR A 25 -0.01 7.12 7.27
CA THR A 25 1.05 6.41 6.54
C THR A 25 0.49 5.65 5.35
N ALA A 26 -0.63 4.95 5.51
CA ALA A 26 -1.24 4.21 4.41
C ALA A 26 -1.74 5.14 3.29
N VAL A 27 -2.37 6.28 3.64
CA VAL A 27 -2.78 7.31 2.68
C VAL A 27 -1.57 7.84 1.89
N SER A 28 -0.49 8.17 2.59
CA SER A 28 0.75 8.67 1.96
C SER A 28 1.40 7.63 1.05
N GLN A 29 1.53 6.38 1.52
CA GLN A 29 2.11 5.29 0.75
C GLN A 29 1.29 4.97 -0.50
N LEU A 30 -0.05 4.90 -0.39
CA LEU A 30 -0.93 4.71 -1.54
C LEU A 30 -0.80 5.86 -2.53
N ALA A 31 -0.77 7.11 -2.06
CA ALA A 31 -0.61 8.27 -2.92
C ALA A 31 0.71 8.25 -3.69
N SER A 32 1.82 7.93 -3.02
CA SER A 32 3.13 7.76 -3.66
C SER A 32 3.14 6.62 -4.66
N LEU A 33 2.55 5.46 -4.32
CA LEU A 33 2.42 4.32 -5.23
C LEU A 33 1.65 4.71 -6.51
N TYR A 34 0.48 5.33 -6.38
CA TYR A 34 -0.29 5.76 -7.55
C TYR A 34 0.44 6.78 -8.41
N ASN A 35 1.03 7.81 -7.79
CA ASN A 35 1.81 8.81 -8.51
C ASN A 35 3.03 8.16 -9.22
N SER A 36 3.70 7.19 -8.59
CA SER A 36 4.88 6.54 -9.16
C SER A 36 4.63 5.72 -10.43
N VAL A 37 3.38 5.33 -10.71
CA VAL A 37 3.04 4.69 -11.99
C VAL A 37 3.35 5.62 -13.15
N ASP A 38 2.98 6.89 -13.04
CA ASP A 38 3.23 7.88 -14.09
C ASP A 38 4.63 8.48 -14.00
N VAL A 39 5.09 8.82 -12.79
CA VAL A 39 6.36 9.54 -12.59
C VAL A 39 7.57 8.63 -12.80
N CYS A 40 7.48 7.39 -12.34
CA CYS A 40 8.59 6.46 -12.30
C CYS A 40 8.41 5.27 -13.26
N GLY A 41 7.25 5.16 -13.91
CA GLY A 41 6.93 4.01 -14.76
C GLY A 41 6.80 2.70 -14.00
N LEU A 42 6.45 2.73 -12.70
CA LEU A 42 6.35 1.50 -11.91
C LEU A 42 5.15 0.68 -12.33
N ILE A 43 5.38 -0.62 -12.54
CA ILE A 43 4.33 -1.59 -12.79
C ILE A 43 3.96 -2.21 -11.44
N LEU A 44 2.76 -1.86 -10.96
CA LEU A 44 2.24 -2.32 -9.67
C LEU A 44 1.19 -3.41 -9.87
N SER A 45 1.22 -4.43 -9.02
CA SER A 45 0.18 -5.46 -8.97
C SER A 45 -1.08 -4.87 -8.36
N ARG A 46 -2.09 -4.62 -9.21
CA ARG A 46 -3.39 -4.06 -8.78
C ARG A 46 -4.00 -4.83 -7.61
N ALA A 47 -4.01 -6.16 -7.67
CA ALA A 47 -4.59 -6.99 -6.62
C ALA A 47 -3.90 -6.77 -5.26
N LYS A 48 -2.58 -6.53 -5.25
CA LYS A 48 -1.83 -6.29 -4.02
C LYS A 48 -1.99 -4.84 -3.52
N VAL A 49 -2.10 -3.87 -4.42
CA VAL A 49 -2.47 -2.49 -4.05
C VAL A 49 -3.85 -2.46 -3.41
N ASP A 50 -4.83 -3.14 -4.02
CA ASP A 50 -6.19 -3.24 -3.49
C ASP A 50 -6.20 -3.94 -2.11
N ALA A 51 -5.48 -5.05 -1.96
CA ALA A 51 -5.34 -5.74 -0.68
C ALA A 51 -4.69 -4.87 0.41
N PHE A 52 -3.65 -4.11 0.07
CA PHE A 52 -3.01 -3.18 1.00
C PHE A 52 -3.96 -2.05 1.41
N ARG A 53 -4.65 -1.44 0.44
CA ARG A 53 -5.67 -0.41 0.68
C ARG A 53 -6.77 -0.93 1.61
N ASP A 54 -7.29 -2.11 1.33
CA ASP A 54 -8.41 -2.69 2.07
C ASP A 54 -7.99 -3.10 3.50
N ALA A 55 -6.74 -3.55 3.68
CA ALA A 55 -6.18 -3.83 5.00
C ALA A 55 -5.92 -2.57 5.84
N ALA A 56 -5.60 -1.44 5.19
CA ALA A 56 -5.36 -0.17 5.86
C ALA A 56 -6.65 0.61 6.19
N ARG A 57 -7.74 0.34 5.48
CA ARG A 57 -9.02 1.04 5.68
C ARG A 57 -9.74 0.51 6.92
N GLN A 58 -10.04 1.38 7.87
CA GLN A 58 -10.96 1.04 8.96
C GLN A 58 -12.39 0.86 8.40
N PRO A 59 -13.22 -0.07 8.93
CA PRO A 59 -14.52 -0.38 8.35
C PRO A 59 -15.48 0.81 8.18
N ASP A 60 -15.36 1.83 9.02
CA ASP A 60 -16.16 3.05 9.09
C ASP A 60 -15.47 4.29 8.50
N ASP A 61 -14.24 4.16 8.00
CA ASP A 61 -13.50 5.27 7.38
C ASP A 61 -13.98 5.50 5.93
N THR A 62 -15.08 6.24 5.84
CA THR A 62 -15.69 6.64 4.56
C THR A 62 -14.84 7.64 3.76
N LEU A 63 -13.87 8.30 4.40
CA LEU A 63 -13.03 9.32 3.77
C LEU A 63 -11.68 8.79 3.28
N PHE A 64 -11.28 7.59 3.68
CA PHE A 64 -9.97 7.01 3.33
C PHE A 64 -9.62 7.15 1.84
N ASN A 65 -10.51 6.68 0.95
CA ASN A 65 -10.28 6.75 -0.49
C ASN A 65 -10.27 8.18 -1.04
N VAL A 66 -11.08 9.07 -0.44
CA VAL A 66 -11.09 10.49 -0.79
C VAL A 66 -9.77 11.14 -0.43
N ASP A 67 -9.21 10.79 0.73
CA ASP A 67 -7.95 11.35 1.20
C ASP A 67 -6.75 10.78 0.45
N VAL A 68 -6.76 9.49 0.09
CA VAL A 68 -5.81 8.91 -0.86
C VAL A 68 -5.83 9.67 -2.19
N PHE A 69 -7.03 9.91 -2.74
CA PHE A 69 -7.18 10.68 -3.98
C PHE A 69 -6.62 12.11 -3.83
N ARG A 70 -7.00 12.82 -2.77
CA ARG A 70 -6.51 14.19 -2.50
C ARG A 70 -4.99 14.24 -2.34
N ALA A 71 -4.42 13.30 -1.59
CA ALA A 71 -2.97 13.19 -1.40
C ALA A 71 -2.25 12.92 -2.73
N THR A 72 -2.81 12.06 -3.58
CA THR A 72 -2.27 11.76 -4.92
C THR A 72 -2.29 13.02 -5.80
N GLN A 73 -3.42 13.75 -5.84
CA GLN A 73 -3.52 14.99 -6.59
C GLN A 73 -2.56 16.07 -6.08
N ALA A 74 -2.36 16.17 -4.76
CA ALA A 74 -1.40 17.08 -4.17
C ALA A 74 0.05 16.72 -4.56
N LEU A 75 0.39 15.44 -4.67
CA LEU A 75 1.69 15.00 -5.18
C LEU A 75 1.89 15.41 -6.65
N TYR A 76 0.92 15.15 -7.54
CA TYR A 76 1.01 15.61 -8.93
C TYR A 76 1.15 17.13 -9.06
N ALA A 77 0.48 17.89 -8.19
CA ALA A 77 0.61 19.35 -8.18
C ALA A 77 2.03 19.78 -7.80
N LYS A 78 2.63 19.17 -6.77
CA LYS A 78 3.99 19.46 -6.30
C LYS A 78 5.06 18.98 -7.26
N GLN A 79 4.83 17.88 -7.97
CA GLN A 79 5.78 17.25 -8.88
C GLN A 79 6.26 18.22 -9.97
N LYS A 80 5.42 19.15 -10.39
CA LYS A 80 5.77 20.15 -11.43
C LYS A 80 6.98 21.00 -11.07
N ASP A 81 7.25 21.16 -9.79
CA ASP A 81 8.35 21.97 -9.25
C ASP A 81 9.53 21.12 -8.80
N TRP A 82 9.50 19.80 -9.01
CA TRP A 82 10.59 18.91 -8.58
C TRP A 82 11.81 19.04 -9.48
N THR A 83 12.98 19.07 -8.85
CA THR A 83 14.23 18.86 -9.57
C THR A 83 14.36 17.41 -10.04
N PRO A 84 15.24 17.11 -11.02
CA PRO A 84 15.56 15.74 -11.39
C PRO A 84 16.02 14.88 -10.20
N GLU A 85 16.79 15.44 -9.27
CA GLU A 85 17.27 14.75 -8.07
C GLU A 85 16.12 14.40 -7.11
N GLN A 86 15.18 15.31 -6.92
CA GLN A 86 13.99 15.07 -6.10
C GLN A 86 13.12 13.97 -6.71
N THR A 87 12.92 14.01 -8.03
CA THR A 87 12.19 12.97 -8.76
C THR A 87 12.88 11.61 -8.61
N LYS A 88 14.21 11.56 -8.75
CA LYS A 88 15.00 10.34 -8.55
C LYS A 88 14.88 9.80 -7.13
N ALA A 89 14.97 10.67 -6.12
CA ALA A 89 14.84 10.30 -4.72
C ALA A 89 13.44 9.72 -4.43
N PHE A 90 12.39 10.40 -4.88
CA PHE A 90 11.01 9.93 -4.78
C PHE A 90 10.83 8.55 -5.43
N CYS A 91 11.35 8.34 -6.64
CA CYS A 91 11.24 7.05 -7.31
C CYS A 91 11.99 5.94 -6.55
N ALA A 92 13.20 6.22 -6.05
CA ALA A 92 13.97 5.25 -5.27
C ALA A 92 13.25 4.84 -3.98
N GLU A 93 12.70 5.81 -3.24
CA GLU A 93 11.94 5.56 -2.02
C GLU A 93 10.64 4.79 -2.30
N THR A 94 9.92 5.16 -3.36
CA THR A 94 8.66 4.49 -3.71
C THR A 94 8.90 3.07 -4.20
N ILE A 95 9.99 2.80 -4.92
CA ILE A 95 10.40 1.43 -5.28
C ILE A 95 10.70 0.61 -4.03
N ALA A 96 11.43 1.17 -3.05
CA ALA A 96 11.73 0.48 -1.81
C ALA A 96 10.45 0.16 -1.01
N THR A 97 9.51 1.09 -0.98
CA THR A 97 8.18 0.90 -0.39
C THR A 97 7.40 -0.20 -1.10
N ALA A 98 7.31 -0.14 -2.43
CA ALA A 98 6.61 -1.14 -3.24
C ALA A 98 7.22 -2.55 -3.09
N ARG A 99 8.55 -2.66 -2.93
CA ARG A 99 9.24 -3.92 -2.63
C ARG A 99 8.90 -4.43 -1.23
N THR A 100 8.94 -3.56 -0.24
CA THR A 100 8.61 -3.90 1.16
C THR A 100 7.18 -4.41 1.30
N LEU A 101 6.24 -3.77 0.59
CA LEU A 101 4.84 -4.17 0.55
C LEU A 101 4.58 -5.36 -0.40
N GLY A 102 5.60 -5.79 -1.16
CA GLY A 102 5.49 -6.87 -2.14
C GLY A 102 4.59 -6.54 -3.34
N ILE A 103 4.33 -5.26 -3.62
CA ILE A 103 3.34 -4.76 -4.58
C ILE A 103 3.86 -4.69 -6.02
N LEU A 104 5.17 -4.69 -6.25
CA LEU A 104 5.72 -4.73 -7.61
C LEU A 104 5.19 -5.95 -8.39
N SER A 105 4.84 -5.72 -9.66
CA SER A 105 4.36 -6.75 -10.58
C SER A 105 5.49 -7.49 -11.27
#